data_AF-D8QU84-F1
#
_entry.id   AF-D8QU84-F1
#
_cell.length_a   1.000
_cell.length_b   1.000
_cell.length_c   1.000
_cell.angle_alpha   90.00
_cell.angle_beta   90.00
_cell.angle_gamma   90.00
#
_symmetry.space_group_name_H-M   'P 1'
#
loop_
_entity.id
_entity.type
_entity.pdbx_description
1 polymer ?
#
loop_
_entity_poly.entity_id
_entity_poly.type
_entity_poly.pdbx_seq_one_letter_code
_entity_poly.pdbx_strand_id
1 'polypeptide(L)'
;MTTRFKKSRKKRGHVSHGHGRIGKHRKHPGGRGNAGGLHHHRILFDKYHPGYFGKVGMRYFHLNRNKYYRPTVNVEKLWSLVPEDVKAQVKKGGKEAPLIDVTEHGFFKVLGKGRVSGDFPIVVKTKFISKHAEKKIKKCGGAVVLTA
;
A
#
# COMPACT_ATOMS: atom_id res chain seq x y z
N MET A 1 -25.60 -11.73 -12.31
CA MET A 1 -25.31 -12.99 -13.04
C MET A 1 -26.61 -13.69 -13.41
N THR A 2 -26.84 -13.95 -14.70
CA THR A 2 -28.04 -14.65 -15.18
C THR A 2 -28.03 -16.12 -14.77
N THR A 3 -29.21 -16.69 -14.50
CA THR A 3 -29.36 -18.05 -13.96
C THR A 3 -28.96 -19.16 -14.95
N ARG A 4 -28.88 -18.84 -16.25
CA ARG A 4 -28.58 -19.78 -17.34
C ARG A 4 -27.20 -20.42 -17.24
N PHE A 5 -26.20 -19.67 -16.78
CA PHE A 5 -24.81 -20.15 -16.69
C PHE A 5 -24.48 -20.87 -15.37
N LYS A 6 -25.47 -21.05 -14.47
CA LYS A 6 -25.24 -21.72 -13.18
C LYS A 6 -25.07 -23.23 -13.37
N LYS A 7 -24.08 -23.81 -12.69
CA LYS A 7 -23.83 -25.27 -12.63
C LYS A 7 -25.07 -26.09 -12.25
N SER A 8 -25.97 -25.53 -11.45
CA SER A 8 -27.22 -26.19 -11.05
C SER A 8 -28.13 -26.55 -12.22
N ARG A 9 -28.10 -25.78 -13.33
CA ARG A 9 -28.92 -26.07 -14.52
C ARG A 9 -28.52 -27.38 -15.17
N LYS A 10 -27.22 -27.64 -15.30
CA LYS A 10 -26.67 -28.90 -15.85
C LYS A 10 -26.81 -30.10 -14.90
N LYS A 11 -27.08 -29.87 -13.62
CA LYS A 11 -27.16 -30.93 -12.59
C LYS A 11 -28.56 -31.51 -12.39
N ARG A 12 -29.61 -30.94 -13.00
CA ARG A 12 -30.96 -31.54 -12.96
C ARG A 12 -30.94 -32.90 -13.67
N GLY A 13 -31.54 -33.92 -13.05
CA GLY A 13 -31.44 -35.32 -13.48
C GLY A 13 -30.32 -36.11 -12.80
N HIS A 14 -29.33 -35.45 -12.17
CA HIS A 14 -28.33 -36.14 -11.37
C HIS A 14 -28.81 -36.36 -9.92
N VAL A 15 -28.64 -37.59 -9.42
CA VAL A 15 -29.17 -38.06 -8.12
C VAL A 15 -28.68 -37.23 -6.91
N SER A 16 -27.41 -36.85 -6.86
CA SER A 16 -26.80 -36.21 -5.66
C SER A 16 -26.39 -34.75 -5.84
N HIS A 17 -26.73 -34.13 -6.99
CA HIS A 17 -26.29 -32.77 -7.33
C HIS A 17 -24.76 -32.57 -7.19
N GLY A 18 -23.96 -33.64 -7.33
CA GLY A 18 -22.50 -33.59 -7.25
C GLY A 18 -21.95 -33.48 -5.81
N HIS A 19 -22.69 -33.91 -4.80
CA HIS A 19 -22.24 -33.98 -3.40
C HIS A 19 -21.97 -35.43 -2.92
N GLY A 20 -21.83 -36.37 -3.86
CA GLY A 20 -21.56 -37.78 -3.57
C GLY A 20 -22.76 -38.56 -3.01
N ARG A 21 -22.69 -39.90 -3.01
CA ARG A 21 -23.75 -40.77 -2.47
C ARG A 21 -23.58 -41.03 -0.95
N ILE A 22 -22.34 -41.24 -0.51
CA ILE A 22 -22.02 -41.66 0.87
C ILE A 22 -21.89 -40.46 1.80
N GLY A 23 -21.00 -39.51 1.51
CA GLY A 23 -20.71 -38.37 2.40
C GLY A 23 -21.89 -37.39 2.56
N LYS A 24 -22.63 -37.15 1.47
CA LYS A 24 -23.77 -36.22 1.35
C LYS A 24 -23.44 -34.77 1.73
N HIS A 25 -24.29 -33.84 1.31
CA HIS A 25 -24.20 -32.45 1.77
C HIS A 25 -24.97 -32.30 3.09
N ARG A 26 -24.25 -32.06 4.19
CA ARG A 26 -24.81 -31.86 5.54
C ARG A 26 -24.63 -30.42 6.00
N LYS A 27 -25.40 -30.02 7.02
CA LYS A 27 -25.51 -28.61 7.45
C LYS A 27 -24.17 -28.00 7.87
N HIS A 28 -23.44 -28.59 8.83
CA HIS A 28 -22.17 -28.04 9.36
C HIS A 28 -21.18 -29.11 9.84
N PRO A 29 -20.60 -29.94 8.93
CA PRO A 29 -19.51 -30.82 9.32
C PRO A 29 -18.28 -29.98 9.74
N GLY A 30 -17.70 -30.25 10.92
CA GLY A 30 -16.51 -29.54 11.44
C GLY A 30 -16.81 -28.24 12.22
N GLY A 31 -18.08 -27.84 12.35
CA GLY A 31 -18.49 -26.64 13.08
C GLY A 31 -18.85 -25.45 12.18
N ARG A 32 -19.01 -24.27 12.78
CA ARG A 32 -19.39 -23.02 12.08
C ARG A 32 -18.28 -21.99 12.22
N GLY A 33 -18.03 -21.21 11.17
CA GLY A 33 -17.01 -20.16 11.18
C GLY A 33 -15.61 -20.71 11.50
N ASN A 34 -14.91 -20.06 12.43
CA ASN A 34 -13.54 -20.40 12.83
C ASN A 34 -13.47 -21.42 13.99
N ALA A 35 -14.51 -22.25 14.17
CA ALA A 35 -14.54 -23.27 15.22
C ALA A 35 -13.41 -24.30 15.03
N GLY A 36 -12.88 -24.80 16.15
CA GLY A 36 -11.87 -25.86 16.14
C GLY A 36 -10.45 -25.42 15.73
N GLY A 37 -10.17 -24.13 15.63
CA GLY A 37 -8.88 -23.64 15.11
C GLY A 37 -7.64 -24.05 15.92
N LEU A 38 -7.79 -24.38 17.20
CA LEU A 38 -6.72 -24.97 18.03
C LEU A 38 -6.85 -26.50 18.21
N HIS A 39 -7.92 -27.09 17.68
CA HIS A 39 -8.28 -28.49 17.88
C HIS A 39 -8.30 -29.21 16.53
N HIS A 40 -9.46 -29.66 16.05
CA HIS A 40 -9.60 -30.46 14.83
C HIS A 40 -9.33 -29.70 13.52
N HIS A 41 -9.23 -28.37 13.55
CA HIS A 41 -8.80 -27.54 12.41
C HIS A 41 -7.40 -26.93 12.60
N ARG A 42 -6.64 -27.37 13.61
CA ARG A 42 -5.32 -26.81 13.94
C ARG A 42 -4.35 -26.75 12.75
N ILE A 43 -4.27 -27.83 11.97
CA ILE A 43 -3.37 -27.90 10.81
C ILE A 43 -3.65 -26.77 9.81
N LEU A 44 -4.91 -26.38 9.62
CA LEU A 44 -5.28 -25.27 8.72
C LEU A 44 -4.72 -23.94 9.23
N PHE A 45 -4.86 -23.68 10.53
CA PHE A 45 -4.41 -22.42 11.14
C PHE A 45 -2.89 -22.35 11.22
N ASP A 46 -2.23 -23.41 11.66
CA ASP A 46 -0.76 -23.42 11.79
C ASP A 46 -0.08 -23.33 10.41
N LYS A 47 -0.65 -23.98 9.39
CA LYS A 47 -0.05 -24.00 8.04
C LYS A 47 -0.24 -22.70 7.27
N TYR A 48 -1.43 -22.11 7.31
CA TYR A 48 -1.77 -20.97 6.44
C TYR A 48 -1.88 -19.64 7.18
N HIS A 49 -2.07 -19.65 8.50
CA HIS A 49 -2.26 -18.45 9.31
C HIS A 49 -1.39 -18.49 10.58
N PRO A 50 -0.06 -18.65 10.46
CA PRO A 50 0.82 -18.65 11.62
C PRO A 50 0.73 -17.31 12.37
N GLY A 51 0.63 -17.36 13.69
CA GLY A 51 0.45 -16.18 14.55
C GLY A 51 -1.00 -15.72 14.72
N TYR A 52 -1.99 -16.45 14.20
CA TYR A 52 -3.41 -16.14 14.41
C TYR A 52 -3.81 -16.20 15.89
N PHE A 53 -3.28 -17.17 16.63
CA PHE A 53 -3.46 -17.30 18.07
C PHE A 53 -2.28 -16.70 18.82
N GLY A 54 -2.55 -15.80 19.76
CA GLY A 54 -1.53 -15.16 20.59
C GLY A 54 -1.85 -13.69 20.85
N LYS A 55 -1.01 -13.04 21.66
CA LYS A 55 -1.09 -11.61 21.96
C LYS A 55 0.29 -10.99 21.80
N VAL A 56 0.37 -9.90 21.04
CA VAL A 56 1.63 -9.19 20.76
C VAL A 56 1.41 -7.69 20.92
N GLY A 57 2.44 -6.98 21.40
CA GLY A 57 2.46 -5.52 21.49
C GLY A 57 1.62 -4.93 22.63
N MET A 58 1.52 -3.60 22.63
CA MET A 58 0.79 -2.81 23.64
C MET A 58 -0.48 -2.21 23.03
N ARG A 59 -1.57 -2.19 23.80
CA ARG A 59 -2.87 -1.65 23.36
C ARG A 59 -2.86 -0.13 23.44
N TYR A 60 -3.20 0.55 22.34
CA TYR A 60 -3.34 2.00 22.28
C TYR A 60 -4.82 2.38 22.19
N PHE A 61 -5.33 3.07 23.21
CA PHE A 61 -6.72 3.51 23.30
C PHE A 61 -6.92 4.83 22.54
N HIS A 62 -8.14 5.02 21.99
CA HIS A 62 -8.52 6.23 21.25
C HIS A 62 -7.48 6.65 20.18
N LEU A 63 -7.14 5.70 19.30
CA LEU A 63 -6.18 5.92 18.21
C LEU A 63 -6.72 6.95 17.20
N ASN A 64 -6.15 8.15 17.24
CA ASN A 64 -6.44 9.20 16.27
C ASN A 64 -5.45 9.15 15.09
N ARG A 65 -5.85 8.46 14.02
CA ARG A 65 -4.99 8.24 12.83
C ARG A 65 -4.49 9.53 12.18
N ASN A 66 -5.25 10.63 12.28
CA ASN A 66 -4.85 11.93 11.73
C ASN A 66 -3.56 12.48 12.36
N LYS A 67 -3.29 12.17 13.64
CA LYS A 67 -2.02 12.56 14.30
C LYS A 67 -0.80 11.86 13.70
N TYR A 68 -1.00 10.67 13.15
CA TYR A 68 0.05 9.85 12.52
C TYR A 68 0.06 9.98 10.99
N TYR A 69 -0.79 10.86 10.44
CA TYR A 69 -0.90 11.04 9.00
C TYR A 69 0.40 11.64 8.46
N ARG A 70 1.15 10.82 7.71
CA ARG A 70 2.41 11.21 7.10
C ARG A 70 2.62 10.49 5.77
N PRO A 71 1.90 10.89 4.70
CA PRO A 71 2.11 10.34 3.37
C PRO A 71 3.53 10.63 2.91
N THR A 72 4.13 9.67 2.21
CA THR A 72 5.55 9.72 1.82
C THR A 72 5.71 9.70 0.31
N VAL A 73 6.67 10.48 -0.19
CA VAL A 73 7.10 10.47 -1.60
C VAL A 73 8.60 10.17 -1.69
N ASN A 74 9.02 9.46 -2.74
CA ASN A 74 10.43 9.17 -2.97
C ASN A 74 11.06 10.19 -3.92
N VAL A 75 12.37 10.41 -3.80
CA VAL A 75 13.12 11.35 -4.65
C VAL A 75 12.98 11.08 -6.15
N GLU A 76 12.81 9.83 -6.57
CA GLU A 76 12.61 9.45 -7.98
C GLU A 76 11.34 10.02 -8.62
N LYS A 77 10.29 10.26 -7.81
CA LYS A 77 8.99 10.75 -8.27
C LYS A 77 8.83 12.26 -8.16
N LEU A 78 9.79 12.97 -7.55
CA LEU A 78 9.67 14.41 -7.34
C LEU A 78 9.54 15.16 -8.66
N TRP A 79 10.32 14.77 -9.67
CA TRP A 79 10.23 15.39 -11.00
C TRP A 79 8.87 15.21 -11.68
N SER A 80 8.16 14.13 -11.38
CA SER A 80 6.82 13.88 -11.94
C SER A 80 5.74 14.81 -11.37
N LEU A 81 5.99 15.43 -10.21
CA LEU A 81 5.07 16.40 -9.60
C LEU A 81 5.12 17.76 -10.29
N VAL A 82 6.19 18.03 -11.05
CA VAL A 82 6.36 19.29 -11.76
C VAL A 82 5.47 19.30 -13.01
N PRO A 83 4.70 20.37 -13.25
CA PRO A 83 3.97 20.56 -14.51
C PRO A 83 4.90 20.57 -15.73
N GLU A 84 4.40 20.13 -16.89
CA GLU A 84 5.25 19.97 -18.08
C GLU A 84 5.81 21.30 -18.60
N ASP A 85 5.08 22.40 -18.44
CA ASP A 85 5.49 23.74 -18.86
C ASP A 85 6.76 24.20 -18.11
N VAL A 86 6.79 23.95 -16.79
CA VAL A 86 7.95 24.28 -15.94
C VAL A 86 9.12 23.36 -16.28
N LYS A 87 8.89 22.08 -16.55
CA LYS A 87 9.96 21.17 -17.02
C LYS A 87 10.57 21.64 -18.33
N ALA A 88 9.74 22.15 -19.26
CA ALA A 88 10.21 22.66 -20.54
C ALA A 88 11.06 23.92 -20.36
N GLN A 89 10.72 24.81 -19.43
CA GLN A 89 11.52 25.99 -19.12
C GLN A 89 12.88 25.65 -18.50
N VAL A 90 12.91 24.70 -17.56
CA VAL A 90 14.17 24.22 -16.95
C VAL A 90 15.07 23.58 -18.00
N LYS A 91 14.51 22.76 -18.90
CA LYS A 91 15.27 22.15 -20.01
C LYS A 91 15.80 23.17 -21.02
N LYS A 92 15.15 24.33 -21.17
CA LYS A 92 15.57 25.43 -22.06
C LYS A 92 16.70 26.29 -21.47
N GLY A 93 17.21 25.98 -20.29
CA GLY A 93 18.35 26.67 -19.68
C GLY A 93 17.98 27.81 -18.72
N GLY A 94 16.76 27.78 -18.14
CA GLY A 94 16.41 28.66 -17.04
C GLY A 94 17.39 28.51 -15.87
N LYS A 95 17.94 29.62 -15.37
CA LYS A 95 18.91 29.63 -14.26
C LYS A 95 18.28 29.29 -12.90
N GLU A 96 16.95 29.28 -12.82
CA GLU A 96 16.21 29.07 -11.57
C GLU A 96 15.81 27.61 -11.40
N ALA A 97 16.17 27.03 -10.25
CA ALA A 97 15.77 25.68 -9.87
C ALA A 97 14.28 25.65 -9.51
N PRO A 98 13.49 24.68 -10.00
CA PRO A 98 12.07 24.60 -9.68
C PRO A 98 11.88 24.28 -8.18
N LEU A 99 10.97 25.02 -7.56
CA LEU A 99 10.48 24.74 -6.21
C LEU A 99 9.36 23.70 -6.29
N ILE A 100 9.56 22.56 -5.62
CA ILE A 100 8.55 21.50 -5.50
C ILE A 100 8.04 21.53 -4.06
N ASP A 101 6.83 22.05 -3.87
CA ASP A 101 6.12 21.92 -2.60
C ASP A 101 5.39 20.59 -2.55
N VAL A 102 5.96 19.62 -1.84
CA VAL A 102 5.33 18.29 -1.74
C VAL A 102 4.08 18.30 -0.87
N THR A 103 3.89 19.35 -0.05
CA THR A 103 2.73 19.46 0.84
C THR A 103 1.45 19.81 0.10
N GLU A 104 1.55 20.62 -0.96
CA GLU A 104 0.44 20.91 -1.88
C GLU A 104 -0.06 19.65 -2.60
N HIS A 105 0.86 18.73 -2.88
CA HIS A 105 0.56 17.43 -3.46
C HIS A 105 0.16 16.37 -2.42
N GLY A 106 -0.06 16.75 -1.16
CA GLY A 106 -0.53 15.86 -0.09
C GLY A 106 0.54 14.96 0.53
N PHE A 107 1.83 15.24 0.33
CA PHE A 107 2.92 14.48 0.93
C PHE A 107 3.63 15.27 2.03
N PHE A 108 3.94 14.60 3.14
CA PHE A 108 4.59 15.23 4.30
C PHE A 108 6.03 14.78 4.49
N LYS A 109 6.44 13.63 3.94
CA LYS A 109 7.81 13.12 4.10
C LYS A 109 8.46 12.71 2.79
N VAL A 110 9.68 13.18 2.55
CA VAL A 110 10.51 12.76 1.40
C VAL A 110 11.51 11.66 1.80
N LEU A 111 11.47 10.56 1.05
CA LEU A 111 12.30 9.37 1.23
C LEU A 111 13.30 9.19 0.07
N GLY A 112 14.43 8.53 0.35
CA GLY A 112 15.59 8.52 -0.54
C GLY A 112 15.66 7.38 -1.55
N LYS A 113 14.57 6.68 -1.88
CA LYS A 113 14.60 5.60 -2.88
C LYS A 113 14.79 6.16 -4.30
N GLY A 114 15.63 5.49 -5.10
CA GLY A 114 15.91 5.86 -6.49
C GLY A 114 16.92 7.01 -6.64
N ARG A 115 17.04 7.55 -7.85
CA ARG A 115 17.88 8.73 -8.15
C ARG A 115 16.97 9.96 -8.20
N VAL A 116 17.51 11.14 -7.92
CA VAL A 116 16.80 12.38 -8.23
C VAL A 116 16.72 12.44 -9.76
N SER A 117 15.49 12.43 -10.28
CA SER A 117 15.25 12.41 -11.72
C SER A 117 15.53 13.79 -12.29
N GLY A 118 16.56 13.89 -13.15
CA GLY A 118 17.01 15.12 -13.78
C GLY A 118 18.42 15.50 -13.32
N ASP A 119 19.30 15.83 -14.25
CA ASP A 119 20.62 16.43 -13.96
C ASP A 119 20.50 17.90 -13.51
N PHE A 120 19.29 18.33 -13.17
CA PHE A 120 18.95 19.69 -12.79
C PHE A 120 18.83 19.81 -11.26
N PRO A 121 19.28 20.94 -10.67
CA PRO A 121 19.05 21.23 -9.27
C PRO A 121 17.56 21.45 -9.00
N ILE A 122 17.05 20.91 -7.89
CA ILE A 122 15.64 21.04 -7.47
C ILE A 122 15.62 21.55 -6.03
N VAL A 123 14.73 22.49 -5.74
CA VAL A 123 14.43 22.91 -4.36
C VAL A 123 13.19 22.19 -3.88
N VAL A 124 13.27 21.47 -2.77
CA VAL A 124 12.16 20.65 -2.26
C VAL A 124 11.66 21.22 -0.93
N LYS A 125 10.40 21.63 -0.87
CA LYS A 125 9.75 22.08 0.37
C LYS A 125 8.94 20.94 0.98
N THR A 126 9.25 20.55 2.21
CA THR A 126 8.64 19.38 2.87
C THR A 126 8.63 19.50 4.40
N LYS A 127 7.75 18.77 5.09
CA LYS A 127 7.71 18.74 6.57
C LYS A 127 8.80 17.85 7.16
N PHE A 128 9.05 16.70 6.54
CA PHE A 128 10.01 15.72 7.00
C PHE A 128 10.87 15.22 5.85
N ILE A 129 12.15 14.97 6.12
CA ILE A 129 13.05 14.38 5.14
C ILE A 129 13.91 13.28 5.76
N SER A 130 14.22 12.24 4.98
CA SER A 130 15.23 11.25 5.38
C SER A 130 16.65 11.77 5.09
N LYS A 131 17.62 11.44 5.96
CA LYS A 131 19.04 11.79 5.79
C LYS A 131 19.58 11.40 4.40
N HIS A 132 19.15 10.25 3.88
CA HIS A 132 19.58 9.78 2.56
C HIS A 132 18.97 10.59 1.40
N ALA A 133 17.70 11.02 1.53
CA ALA A 133 17.07 11.90 0.53
C ALA A 133 17.74 13.27 0.50
N GLU A 134 18.01 13.86 1.67
CA GLU A 134 18.68 15.14 1.78
C GLU A 134 20.08 15.11 1.14
N LYS A 135 20.87 14.07 1.44
CA LYS A 135 22.20 13.87 0.83
C LYS A 135 22.12 13.79 -0.70
N LYS A 136 21.10 13.13 -1.25
CA LYS A 136 20.91 13.00 -2.70
C LYS A 136 20.52 14.32 -3.35
N ILE A 137 19.57 15.05 -2.77
CA ILE A 137 19.13 16.35 -3.28
C ILE A 137 20.29 17.35 -3.29
N LYS A 138 21.06 17.42 -2.18
CA LYS A 138 22.27 18.25 -2.09
C LYS A 138 23.34 17.85 -3.10
N LYS A 139 23.54 16.55 -3.34
CA LYS A 139 24.51 16.06 -4.35
C LYS A 139 24.15 16.50 -5.77
N CYS A 140 22.85 16.64 -6.08
CA CYS A 140 22.36 17.14 -7.36
C CYS A 140 22.35 18.69 -7.44
N GLY A 141 22.96 19.39 -6.48
CA GLY A 141 22.95 20.85 -6.43
C GLY A 141 21.62 21.47 -5.99
N GLY A 142 20.68 20.65 -5.53
CA GLY A 142 19.39 21.09 -5.00
C GLY A 142 19.44 21.50 -3.53
N ALA A 143 18.34 22.07 -3.05
CA ALA A 143 18.18 22.48 -1.66
C ALA A 143 16.90 21.90 -1.05
N VAL A 144 16.84 21.84 0.29
CA VAL A 144 15.66 21.35 1.02
C VAL A 144 15.21 22.45 1.96
N VAL A 145 13.93 22.81 1.87
CA VAL A 145 13.27 23.79 2.72
C VAL A 145 12.29 23.05 3.64
N LEU A 146 12.47 23.20 4.95
CA LEU A 146 11.55 22.59 5.92
C LEU A 146 10.36 23.52 6.15
N THR A 147 9.17 22.94 6.18
CA THR A 147 7.91 23.66 6.50
C THR A 147 7.18 22.97 7.66
N ALA A 148 6.39 23.74 8.40
CA ALA A 148 5.57 23.22 9.50
C ALA A 148 4.30 22.52 9.01
#